data_AF-A0A1F6KH07-F1
#
_entry.id   AF-A0A1F6KH07-F1
#
_cell.length_a   1.000
_cell.length_b   1.000
_cell.length_c   1.000
_cell.angle_alpha   90.00
_cell.angle_beta   90.00
_cell.angle_gamma   90.00
#
_symmetry.space_group_name_H-M   'P 1'
#
loop_
_entity.id
_entity.type
_entity.pdbx_description
1 polymer ?
#
loop_
_entity_poly.entity_id
_entity_poly.type
_entity_poly.pdbx_seq_one_letter_code
_entity_poly.pdbx_strand_id
1 'polypeptide(L)'
;MVRSRLSRRLEQKTKKNLVLSILGIVLIILLIFKFGIPFLANLSLFLSGSRTNQEQFQNQNPIFIAPPILNSLPQATASANIIISGFSAKNQTISLYINGNPVDETKTKDDGSFSFKKAISTGENIIKTKAIENDKESDYSQSLTIILKKAPPFLNISSPSDNQSFSKDQNSANIKGTTDTDVKVTVNGFWAITDDNGNFSYSLPLQNGENKIKITATDLAGNKNEKELKVTYSP
;
A
#
# COMPACT_ATOMS: atom_id res chain seq x y z
N MET A 1 40.53 61.94 79.91
CA MET A 1 39.85 62.79 78.91
C MET A 1 38.34 62.67 79.07
N VAL A 2 37.68 63.74 79.50
CA VAL A 2 36.22 63.76 79.74
C VAL A 2 35.51 63.87 78.40
N ARG A 3 34.73 62.85 78.00
CA ARG A 3 33.97 62.88 76.75
C ARG A 3 32.91 64.00 76.81
N SER A 4 32.92 64.88 75.80
CA SER A 4 31.99 66.02 75.69
C SER A 4 30.54 65.56 75.67
N ARG A 5 29.64 66.32 76.32
CA ARG A 5 28.20 66.03 76.36
C ARG A 5 27.57 66.00 74.95
N LEU A 6 28.15 66.74 74.01
CA LEU A 6 27.75 66.72 72.59
C LEU A 6 28.04 65.37 71.93
N SER A 7 29.22 64.79 72.17
CA SER A 7 29.63 63.53 71.52
C SER A 7 28.80 62.34 72.02
N ARG A 8 28.43 62.32 73.31
CA ARG A 8 27.51 61.32 73.86
C ARG A 8 26.10 61.40 73.26
N ARG A 9 25.57 62.61 73.01
CA ARG A 9 24.27 62.79 72.34
C ARG A 9 24.31 62.35 70.88
N LEU A 10 25.40 62.66 70.16
CA LEU A 10 25.60 62.20 68.78
C LEU A 10 25.71 60.67 68.71
N GLU A 11 26.48 60.05 69.61
CA GLU A 11 26.61 58.57 69.67
C GLU A 11 25.28 57.87 70.01
N GLN A 12 24.46 58.45 70.89
CA GLN A 12 23.12 57.93 71.17
C GLN A 12 22.18 58.12 69.98
N LYS A 13 22.25 59.26 69.28
CA LYS A 13 21.44 59.53 68.08
C LYS A 13 21.82 58.59 66.93
N THR A 14 23.11 58.32 66.72
CA THR A 14 23.58 57.38 65.69
C THR A 14 23.21 55.95 66.05
N LYS A 15 23.36 55.50 67.31
CA LYS A 15 22.88 54.19 67.75
C LYS A 15 21.38 54.02 67.56
N LYS A 16 20.58 55.03 67.92
CA LYS A 16 19.12 55.01 67.69
C LYS A 16 18.78 54.91 66.20
N ASN A 17 19.44 55.69 65.36
CA ASN A 17 19.22 55.65 63.91
C ASN A 17 19.65 54.30 63.31
N LEU A 18 20.79 53.72 63.76
CA LEU A 18 21.23 52.39 63.33
C LEU A 18 20.24 51.30 63.71
N VAL A 19 19.73 51.31 64.95
CA VAL A 19 18.72 50.34 65.41
C VAL A 19 17.43 50.48 64.59
N LEU A 20 16.98 51.72 64.31
CA LEU A 20 15.81 51.96 63.46
C LEU A 20 16.03 51.47 62.02
N SER A 21 17.22 51.69 61.43
CA SER A 21 17.56 51.20 60.10
C SER A 21 17.60 49.66 60.04
N ILE A 22 18.17 49.00 61.05
CA ILE A 22 18.19 47.53 61.13
C ILE A 22 16.76 46.99 61.26
N LEU A 23 15.93 47.57 62.14
CA LEU A 23 14.52 47.19 62.25
C LEU A 23 13.76 47.39 60.93
N GLY A 24 14.04 48.48 60.21
CA GLY A 24 13.45 48.74 58.89
C GLY A 24 13.83 47.69 57.86
N ILE A 25 15.11 47.29 57.80
CA ILE A 25 15.59 46.24 56.89
C ILE A 25 14.94 44.89 57.24
N VAL A 26 14.89 44.53 58.53
CA VAL A 26 14.25 43.30 58.99
C VAL A 26 12.76 43.29 58.62
N LEU A 27 12.05 44.42 58.79
CA LEU A 27 10.66 44.56 58.40
C LEU A 27 10.47 44.36 56.88
N ILE A 28 11.33 44.96 56.06
CA ILE A 28 11.28 44.81 54.59
C ILE A 28 11.52 43.36 54.19
N ILE A 29 12.51 42.68 54.78
CA ILE A 29 12.77 41.26 54.51
C ILE A 29 11.54 40.42 54.89
N LEU A 30 10.92 40.70 56.05
CA LEU A 30 9.71 40.00 56.49
C LEU A 30 8.54 40.21 55.52
N LEU A 31 8.39 41.42 54.98
CA LEU A 31 7.38 41.73 53.95
C LEU A 31 7.66 41.02 52.63
N ILE A 32 8.93 40.92 52.19
CA ILE A 32 9.32 40.18 50.98
C ILE A 32 9.03 38.69 51.14
N PHE A 33 9.39 38.09 52.28
CA PHE A 33 9.09 36.67 52.51
C PHE A 33 7.58 36.41 52.64
N LYS A 34 6.85 37.27 53.36
CA LYS A 34 5.42 37.08 53.62
C LYS A 34 4.54 37.40 52.41
N PHE A 35 4.90 38.40 51.62
CA PHE A 35 4.06 38.90 50.52
C PHE A 35 4.74 38.82 49.16
N GLY A 36 6.05 39.07 49.08
CA GLY A 36 6.80 39.06 47.82
C GLY A 36 6.91 37.67 47.18
N ILE A 37 7.29 36.64 47.94
CA ILE A 37 7.41 35.27 47.39
C ILE A 37 6.05 34.72 46.91
N PRO A 38 4.95 34.82 47.71
CA PRO A 38 3.63 34.40 47.22
C PRO A 38 3.14 35.21 46.01
N PHE A 39 3.43 36.52 45.97
CA PHE A 39 3.10 37.37 44.83
C PHE A 39 3.85 36.94 43.57
N LEU A 40 5.15 36.65 43.66
CA LEU A 40 5.95 36.15 42.54
C LEU A 40 5.51 34.77 42.07
N ALA A 41 5.12 33.87 42.98
CA ALA A 41 4.57 32.56 42.63
C ALA A 41 3.23 32.69 41.89
N ASN A 42 2.32 33.54 42.38
CA ASN A 42 1.04 33.80 41.74
C ASN A 42 1.20 34.53 40.40
N LEU A 43 2.14 35.46 40.30
CA LEU A 43 2.49 36.14 39.05
C LEU A 43 3.11 35.16 38.05
N SER A 44 3.95 34.22 38.50
CA SER A 44 4.50 33.15 37.67
C SER A 44 3.41 32.22 37.15
N LEU A 45 2.41 31.88 37.97
CA LEU A 45 1.26 31.08 37.55
C LEU A 45 0.35 31.86 36.58
N PHE A 46 0.19 33.16 36.77
CA PHE A 46 -0.59 34.03 35.89
C PHE A 46 0.10 34.22 34.52
N LEU A 47 1.41 34.46 34.51
CA LEU A 47 2.21 34.54 33.28
C LEU A 47 2.36 33.16 32.61
N SER A 48 2.36 32.08 33.38
CA SER A 48 2.24 30.70 32.88
C SER A 48 0.81 30.34 32.44
N GLY A 49 -0.18 31.17 32.79
CA GLY A 49 -1.62 30.98 32.56
C GLY A 49 -2.05 31.11 31.11
N SER A 50 -1.14 30.94 30.16
CA SER A 50 -1.42 30.85 28.73
C SER A 50 -0.73 29.67 28.04
N ARG A 51 -0.27 28.65 28.79
CA ARG A 51 0.13 27.32 28.29
C ARG A 51 0.36 26.34 29.45
N THR A 52 -0.69 26.11 30.23
CA THR A 52 -0.81 24.85 30.96
C THR A 52 -2.10 24.18 30.54
N ASN A 53 -2.18 23.86 29.24
CA ASN A 53 -2.61 22.51 28.93
C ASN A 53 -1.58 21.64 29.66
N GLN A 54 -1.98 20.99 30.75
CA GLN A 54 -1.47 19.65 30.94
C GLN A 54 -1.97 18.85 29.73
N GLU A 55 -1.28 19.01 28.60
CA GLU A 55 -1.05 17.86 27.75
C GLU A 55 -0.24 16.95 28.68
N GLN A 56 -0.97 16.13 29.44
CA GLN A 56 -0.56 14.76 29.56
C GLN A 56 -0.30 14.33 28.12
N PHE A 57 0.95 14.46 27.68
CA PHE A 57 1.51 13.53 26.72
C PHE A 57 1.44 12.19 27.47
N GLN A 58 0.24 11.61 27.55
CA GLN A 58 0.14 10.18 27.34
C GLN A 58 1.00 9.98 26.11
N ASN A 59 2.11 9.28 26.26
CA ASN A 59 2.75 8.61 25.14
C ASN A 59 1.69 7.64 24.58
N GLN A 60 0.67 8.16 23.92
CA GLN A 60 -0.02 7.45 22.88
C GLN A 60 0.98 7.44 21.74
N ASN A 61 1.99 6.57 21.84
CA ASN A 61 2.52 6.01 20.61
C ASN A 61 1.27 5.53 19.88
N PRO A 62 0.91 6.11 18.71
CA PRO A 62 -0.23 5.61 17.99
C PRO A 62 0.02 4.12 17.81
N ILE A 63 -0.92 3.30 18.29
CA ILE A 63 -0.85 1.85 18.15
C ILE A 63 -0.67 1.60 16.66
N PHE A 64 0.55 1.21 16.27
CA PHE A 64 0.91 1.01 14.89
C PHE A 64 0.40 -0.37 14.50
N ILE A 65 -0.54 -0.40 13.57
CA ILE A 65 -1.09 -1.63 13.01
C ILE A 65 -0.36 -1.87 11.69
N ALA A 66 0.39 -2.97 11.62
CA ALA A 66 1.08 -3.34 10.39
C ALA A 66 0.05 -3.64 9.28
N PRO A 67 0.24 -3.13 8.05
CA PRO A 67 -0.63 -3.46 6.94
C PRO A 67 -0.63 -4.97 6.63
N PRO A 68 -1.77 -5.54 6.20
CA PRO A 68 -1.83 -6.93 5.79
C PRO A 68 -0.94 -7.19 4.58
N ILE A 69 -0.41 -8.40 4.46
CA ILE A 69 0.35 -8.85 3.29
C ILE A 69 -0.56 -9.76 2.46
N LEU A 70 -0.74 -9.41 1.19
CA LEU A 70 -1.53 -10.21 0.25
C LEU A 70 -0.65 -11.25 -0.46
N ASN A 71 -1.19 -12.45 -0.65
CA ASN A 71 -0.60 -13.45 -1.54
C ASN A 71 -0.73 -12.98 -2.99
N SER A 72 0.24 -13.35 -3.83
CA SER A 72 0.23 -13.00 -5.25
C SER A 72 -1.02 -13.51 -5.97
N LEU A 73 -1.59 -12.69 -6.83
CA LEU A 73 -2.66 -13.05 -7.75
C LEU A 73 -2.12 -13.21 -9.18
N PRO A 74 -2.77 -14.03 -10.03
CA PRO A 74 -2.46 -14.04 -11.46
C PRO A 74 -2.76 -12.67 -12.07
N GLN A 75 -2.03 -12.31 -13.13
CA GLN A 75 -2.24 -11.04 -13.84
C GLN A 75 -3.64 -10.94 -14.46
N ALA A 76 -4.20 -12.07 -14.92
CA ALA A 76 -5.54 -12.13 -15.49
C ALA A 76 -6.25 -13.44 -15.14
N THR A 77 -7.57 -13.44 -15.23
CA THR A 77 -8.43 -14.60 -14.97
C THR A 77 -9.67 -14.57 -15.86
N ALA A 78 -10.16 -15.75 -16.22
CA ALA A 78 -11.46 -15.91 -16.87
C ALA A 78 -12.61 -16.03 -15.86
N SER A 79 -12.30 -16.31 -14.59
CA SER A 79 -13.30 -16.45 -13.53
C SER A 79 -13.60 -15.12 -12.87
N ALA A 80 -14.88 -14.74 -12.85
CA ALA A 80 -15.33 -13.55 -12.13
C ALA A 80 -15.18 -13.69 -10.61
N ASN A 81 -15.16 -14.90 -10.07
CA ASN A 81 -14.94 -15.14 -8.64
C ASN A 81 -13.48 -15.54 -8.39
N ILE A 82 -12.83 -14.80 -7.49
CA ILE A 82 -11.44 -15.04 -7.11
C ILE A 82 -11.32 -15.24 -5.60
N ILE A 83 -10.23 -15.89 -5.20
CA ILE A 83 -9.83 -16.01 -3.80
C ILE A 83 -8.74 -14.99 -3.54
N ILE A 84 -8.97 -14.10 -2.59
CA ILE A 84 -8.00 -13.09 -2.15
C ILE A 84 -7.55 -13.52 -0.76
N SER A 85 -6.28 -13.86 -0.61
CA SER A 85 -5.74 -14.40 0.64
C SER A 85 -4.47 -13.69 1.04
N GLY A 86 -4.10 -13.82 2.30
CA GLY A 86 -2.93 -13.17 2.85
C GLY A 86 -2.74 -13.44 4.34
N PHE A 87 -1.85 -12.67 4.94
CA PHE A 87 -1.49 -12.76 6.35
C PHE A 87 -1.52 -11.38 7.02
N SER A 88 -1.94 -11.34 8.27
CA SER A 88 -1.82 -10.19 9.16
C SER A 88 -1.55 -10.67 10.59
N ALA A 89 -1.38 -9.76 11.55
CA ALA A 89 -1.29 -10.17 12.94
C ALA A 89 -2.62 -10.80 13.43
N LYS A 90 -2.51 -11.66 14.44
CA LYS A 90 -3.64 -12.44 14.97
C LYS A 90 -4.72 -11.54 15.57
N ASN A 91 -5.95 -12.02 15.61
CA ASN A 91 -7.12 -11.33 16.16
C ASN A 91 -7.43 -9.96 15.52
N GLN A 92 -6.96 -9.71 14.30
CA GLN A 92 -7.29 -8.50 13.54
C GLN A 92 -8.48 -8.76 12.62
N THR A 93 -9.28 -7.71 12.39
CA THR A 93 -10.26 -7.70 11.31
C THR A 93 -9.60 -7.11 10.07
N ILE A 94 -9.75 -7.76 8.92
CA ILE A 94 -9.22 -7.32 7.65
C ILE A 94 -10.37 -6.77 6.83
N SER A 95 -10.24 -5.52 6.38
CA SER A 95 -11.19 -4.88 5.49
C SER A 95 -10.66 -4.92 4.05
N LEU A 96 -11.46 -5.48 3.14
CA LEU A 96 -11.12 -5.69 1.74
C LEU A 96 -11.66 -4.54 0.90
N TYR A 97 -10.79 -3.97 0.05
CA TYR A 97 -11.12 -2.94 -0.91
C TYR A 97 -10.92 -3.45 -2.33
N ILE A 98 -11.92 -3.24 -3.18
CA ILE A 98 -11.84 -3.50 -4.62
C ILE A 98 -12.16 -2.19 -5.34
N ASN A 99 -11.26 -1.74 -6.21
CA ASN A 99 -11.37 -0.49 -6.97
C ASN A 99 -11.62 0.73 -6.05
N GLY A 100 -10.99 0.72 -4.88
CA GLY A 100 -11.09 1.79 -3.87
C GLY A 100 -12.28 1.71 -2.92
N ASN A 101 -13.28 0.87 -3.20
CA ASN A 101 -14.46 0.73 -2.35
C ASN A 101 -14.29 -0.43 -1.35
N PRO A 102 -14.67 -0.27 -0.07
CA PRO A 102 -14.75 -1.38 0.87
C PRO A 102 -15.87 -2.34 0.44
N VAL A 103 -15.57 -3.63 0.33
CA VAL A 103 -16.52 -4.63 -0.20
C VAL A 103 -16.78 -5.80 0.73
N ASP A 104 -15.89 -6.06 1.68
CA ASP A 104 -16.01 -7.21 2.60
C ASP A 104 -15.07 -7.05 3.79
N GLU A 105 -15.34 -7.79 4.88
CA GLU A 105 -14.47 -7.88 6.04
C GLU A 105 -14.37 -9.30 6.58
N THR A 106 -13.21 -9.67 7.12
CA THR A 106 -13.03 -10.98 7.74
C THR A 106 -12.03 -10.93 8.89
N LYS A 107 -12.10 -11.85 9.84
CA LYS A 107 -11.10 -11.93 10.91
C LYS A 107 -9.94 -12.85 10.50
N THR A 108 -8.74 -12.50 10.91
CA THR A 108 -7.59 -13.40 10.82
C THR A 108 -7.80 -14.63 11.68
N LYS A 109 -7.36 -15.79 11.21
CA LYS A 109 -7.30 -17.02 11.99
C LYS A 109 -6.17 -16.99 13.02
N ASP A 110 -6.07 -18.04 13.84
CA ASP A 110 -5.03 -18.19 14.88
C ASP A 110 -3.60 -18.23 14.32
N ASP A 111 -3.43 -18.56 13.04
CA ASP A 111 -2.15 -18.53 12.32
C ASP A 111 -1.87 -17.18 11.63
N GLY A 112 -2.78 -16.20 11.76
CA GLY A 112 -2.70 -14.90 11.11
C GLY A 112 -3.21 -14.89 9.66
N SER A 113 -3.62 -16.03 9.11
CA SER A 113 -4.12 -16.10 7.74
C SER A 113 -5.54 -15.54 7.61
N PHE A 114 -5.85 -14.98 6.44
CA PHE A 114 -7.20 -14.56 6.07
C PHE A 114 -7.49 -14.92 4.61
N SER A 115 -8.77 -15.04 4.27
CA SER A 115 -9.22 -15.33 2.91
C SER A 115 -10.60 -14.77 2.64
N PHE A 116 -10.76 -14.18 1.46
CA PHE A 116 -12.02 -13.72 0.89
C PHE A 116 -12.32 -14.48 -0.39
N LYS A 117 -13.61 -14.70 -0.66
CA LYS A 117 -14.09 -15.16 -1.96
C LYS A 117 -15.01 -14.07 -2.52
N LYS A 118 -14.55 -13.34 -3.53
CA LYS A 118 -15.28 -12.18 -4.06
C LYS A 118 -15.34 -12.18 -5.57
N ALA A 119 -16.44 -11.61 -6.08
CA ALA A 119 -16.58 -11.32 -7.49
C ALA A 119 -15.85 -10.02 -7.85
N ILE A 120 -15.16 -10.01 -8.99
CA ILE A 120 -14.52 -8.84 -9.59
C ILE A 120 -15.27 -8.39 -10.85
N SER A 121 -15.08 -7.13 -11.23
CA SER A 121 -15.70 -6.53 -12.42
C SER A 121 -14.91 -6.88 -13.68
N THR A 122 -15.55 -6.76 -14.86
CA THR A 122 -14.85 -6.94 -16.15
C THR A 122 -13.73 -5.91 -16.31
N GLY A 123 -12.59 -6.33 -16.84
CA GLY A 123 -11.42 -5.48 -17.01
C GLY A 123 -10.51 -5.46 -15.78
N GLU A 124 -9.78 -4.37 -15.60
CA GLU A 124 -8.81 -4.22 -14.51
C GLU A 124 -9.50 -4.06 -13.15
N ASN A 125 -9.00 -4.77 -12.14
CA ASN A 125 -9.44 -4.63 -10.75
C ASN A 125 -8.23 -4.46 -9.83
N ILE A 126 -8.30 -3.46 -8.95
CA ILE A 126 -7.26 -3.17 -7.96
C ILE A 126 -7.74 -3.65 -6.59
N ILE A 127 -6.94 -4.51 -5.98
CA ILE A 127 -7.21 -5.16 -4.70
C ILE A 127 -6.28 -4.56 -3.64
N LYS A 128 -6.86 -4.09 -2.53
CA LYS A 128 -6.12 -3.65 -1.34
C LYS A 128 -6.82 -4.13 -0.08
N THR A 129 -6.11 -4.14 1.03
CA THR A 129 -6.64 -4.49 2.34
C THR A 129 -6.11 -3.56 3.41
N LYS A 130 -6.86 -3.42 4.50
CA LYS A 130 -6.43 -2.80 5.76
C LYS A 130 -6.67 -3.76 6.91
N ALA A 131 -5.83 -3.69 7.94
CA ALA A 131 -6.09 -4.33 9.22
C ALA A 131 -6.77 -3.35 10.16
N ILE A 132 -7.72 -3.84 10.94
CA ILE A 132 -8.49 -3.10 11.94
C ILE A 132 -8.30 -3.81 13.28
N GLU A 133 -7.88 -3.04 14.29
CA GLU A 133 -7.69 -3.49 15.65
C GLU A 133 -8.05 -2.36 16.61
N ASN A 134 -8.95 -2.61 17.56
CA ASN A 134 -9.41 -1.62 18.55
C ASN A 134 -9.85 -0.28 17.92
N ASP A 135 -10.69 -0.36 16.88
CA ASP A 135 -11.22 0.78 16.11
C ASP A 135 -10.16 1.68 15.43
N LYS A 136 -8.93 1.19 15.31
CA LYS A 136 -7.86 1.81 14.51
C LYS A 136 -7.59 0.99 13.27
N GLU A 137 -7.20 1.67 12.20
CA GLU A 137 -6.86 1.04 10.92
C GLU A 137 -5.36 1.13 10.64
N SER A 138 -4.83 0.15 9.91
CA SER A 138 -3.51 0.22 9.28
C SER A 138 -3.53 1.12 8.03
N ASP A 139 -2.34 1.42 7.51
CA ASP A 139 -2.20 1.82 6.10
C ASP A 139 -2.69 0.70 5.16
N TYR A 140 -2.90 1.04 3.89
CA TYR A 140 -3.22 0.05 2.87
C TYR A 140 -2.07 -0.94 2.66
N SER A 141 -2.42 -2.19 2.38
CA SER A 141 -1.50 -3.18 1.83
C SER A 141 -0.99 -2.78 0.45
N GLN A 142 -0.01 -3.54 -0.04
CA GLN A 142 0.42 -3.45 -1.43
C GLN A 142 -0.77 -3.69 -2.37
N SER A 143 -0.83 -2.88 -3.44
CA SER A 143 -1.92 -2.98 -4.41
C SER A 143 -1.66 -4.14 -5.37
N LEU A 144 -2.61 -5.05 -5.48
CA LEU A 144 -2.58 -6.12 -6.48
C LEU A 144 -3.57 -5.82 -7.60
N THR A 145 -3.12 -5.98 -8.83
CA THR A 145 -3.96 -5.78 -10.02
C THR A 145 -4.27 -7.13 -10.66
N ILE A 146 -5.54 -7.34 -11.00
CA ILE A 146 -6.01 -8.52 -11.73
C ILE A 146 -7.02 -8.14 -12.80
N ILE A 147 -6.84 -8.68 -14.00
CA ILE A 147 -7.72 -8.41 -15.15
C ILE A 147 -8.72 -9.55 -15.33
N LEU A 148 -10.02 -9.25 -15.30
CA LEU A 148 -11.06 -10.19 -15.71
C LEU A 148 -11.27 -10.10 -17.23
N LYS A 149 -10.83 -11.13 -17.96
CA LYS A 149 -11.07 -11.29 -19.41
C LYS A 149 -11.81 -12.61 -19.64
N LYS A 150 -13.04 -12.55 -20.15
CA LYS A 150 -13.89 -13.74 -20.40
C LYS A 150 -13.92 -14.17 -21.88
N ALA A 151 -13.61 -13.24 -22.78
CA ALA A 151 -13.69 -13.49 -24.20
C ALA A 151 -12.39 -14.17 -24.67
N PRO A 152 -12.50 -15.20 -25.53
CA PRO A 152 -11.35 -15.72 -26.27
C PRO A 152 -10.61 -14.64 -27.05
N PRO A 153 -9.30 -14.80 -27.26
CA PRO A 153 -8.55 -13.86 -28.09
C PRO A 153 -9.00 -13.91 -29.55
N PHE A 154 -8.82 -12.81 -30.27
CA PHE A 154 -8.94 -12.80 -31.72
C PHE A 154 -7.90 -13.73 -32.34
N LEU A 155 -8.25 -14.41 -33.44
CA LEU A 155 -7.30 -15.24 -34.20
C LEU A 155 -7.66 -15.21 -35.68
N ASN A 156 -6.76 -14.66 -36.50
CA ASN A 156 -6.84 -14.67 -37.95
C ASN A 156 -5.60 -15.31 -38.55
N ILE A 157 -5.79 -16.12 -39.60
CA ILE A 157 -4.70 -16.77 -40.30
C ILE A 157 -4.68 -16.18 -41.71
N SER A 158 -3.57 -15.55 -42.08
CA SER A 158 -3.39 -14.90 -43.38
C SER A 158 -2.68 -15.81 -44.39
N SER A 159 -1.93 -16.80 -43.91
CA SER A 159 -1.29 -17.82 -44.74
C SER A 159 -0.97 -19.07 -43.90
N PRO A 160 -1.01 -20.28 -44.46
CA PRO A 160 -1.60 -20.61 -45.77
C PRO A 160 -3.12 -20.47 -45.78
N SER A 161 -3.71 -20.45 -46.97
CA SER A 161 -5.17 -20.58 -47.12
C SER A 161 -5.60 -22.03 -46.86
N ASP A 162 -6.85 -22.22 -46.43
CA ASP A 162 -7.38 -23.57 -46.27
C ASP A 162 -7.43 -24.31 -47.61
N ASN A 163 -7.06 -25.58 -47.59
CA ASN A 163 -6.87 -26.48 -48.74
C ASN A 163 -5.80 -26.04 -49.75
N GLN A 164 -4.87 -25.16 -49.35
CA GLN A 164 -3.74 -24.77 -50.20
C GLN A 164 -2.85 -25.99 -50.51
N SER A 165 -2.39 -26.08 -51.76
CA SER A 165 -1.46 -27.12 -52.22
C SER A 165 -0.03 -26.58 -52.32
N PHE A 166 0.94 -27.42 -51.98
CA PHE A 166 2.37 -27.15 -52.00
C PHE A 166 3.07 -28.18 -52.89
N SER A 167 3.97 -27.72 -53.76
CA SER A 167 4.73 -28.57 -54.70
C SER A 167 6.13 -28.90 -54.16
N LYS A 168 6.88 -29.76 -54.87
CA LYS A 168 8.24 -30.23 -54.54
C LYS A 168 9.17 -29.20 -53.88
N ASP A 169 9.24 -27.99 -54.41
CA ASP A 169 10.15 -26.94 -53.92
C ASP A 169 9.66 -26.23 -52.63
N GLN A 170 8.51 -26.63 -52.08
CA GLN A 170 7.84 -26.01 -50.94
C GLN A 170 7.51 -27.04 -49.85
N ASN A 171 8.52 -27.71 -49.33
CA ASN A 171 8.39 -28.73 -48.25
C ASN A 171 8.03 -28.16 -46.86
N SER A 172 7.75 -26.86 -46.75
CA SER A 172 7.31 -26.21 -45.51
C SER A 172 6.25 -25.16 -45.78
N ALA A 173 5.24 -25.08 -44.91
CA ALA A 173 4.27 -24.00 -44.89
C ALA A 173 4.70 -22.94 -43.86
N ASN A 174 4.67 -21.66 -44.23
CA ASN A 174 4.85 -20.56 -43.29
C ASN A 174 3.49 -20.10 -42.80
N ILE A 175 3.11 -20.52 -41.60
CA ILE A 175 1.84 -20.17 -40.96
C ILE A 175 2.01 -18.76 -40.44
N LYS A 176 1.22 -17.83 -40.97
CA LYS A 176 1.20 -16.42 -40.59
C LYS A 176 -0.21 -15.98 -40.24
N GLY A 177 -0.31 -15.04 -39.30
CA GLY A 177 -1.59 -14.51 -38.91
C GLY A 177 -1.48 -13.38 -37.91
N THR A 178 -2.62 -12.98 -37.38
CA THR A 178 -2.75 -11.94 -36.36
C THR A 178 -3.65 -12.39 -35.21
N THR A 179 -3.35 -11.93 -34.01
CA THR A 179 -4.11 -12.16 -32.77
C THR A 179 -4.12 -10.89 -31.93
N ASP A 180 -4.72 -10.91 -30.72
CA ASP A 180 -4.59 -9.79 -29.77
C ASP A 180 -3.14 -9.68 -29.29
N THR A 181 -2.75 -8.52 -28.73
CA THR A 181 -1.47 -8.38 -28.02
C THR A 181 -1.42 -9.28 -26.77
N ASP A 182 -0.20 -9.64 -26.34
CA ASP A 182 0.03 -10.48 -25.15
C ASP A 182 -0.59 -11.89 -25.20
N VAL A 183 -0.95 -12.35 -26.41
CA VAL A 183 -1.48 -13.69 -26.65
C VAL A 183 -0.39 -14.62 -27.12
N LYS A 184 -0.36 -15.82 -26.55
CA LYS A 184 0.56 -16.88 -26.97
C LYS A 184 -0.10 -17.74 -28.04
N VAL A 185 0.60 -17.98 -29.15
CA VAL A 185 0.10 -18.79 -30.27
C VAL A 185 0.92 -20.07 -30.39
N THR A 186 0.23 -21.20 -30.59
CA THR A 186 0.86 -22.49 -30.91
C THR A 186 0.34 -23.06 -32.20
N VAL A 187 1.22 -23.67 -32.99
CA VAL A 187 0.91 -24.43 -34.22
C VAL A 187 1.24 -25.90 -33.97
N ASN A 188 0.25 -26.78 -34.02
CA ASN A 188 0.36 -28.20 -33.65
C ASN A 188 1.02 -28.42 -32.27
N GLY A 189 0.76 -27.50 -31.33
CA GLY A 189 1.32 -27.53 -29.98
C GLY A 189 2.72 -26.90 -29.82
N PHE A 190 3.37 -26.48 -30.92
CA PHE A 190 4.66 -25.78 -30.88
C PHE A 190 4.47 -24.27 -30.87
N TRP A 191 5.31 -23.54 -30.11
CA TRP A 191 5.22 -22.09 -30.01
C TRP A 191 5.53 -21.40 -31.34
N ALA A 192 4.63 -20.52 -31.78
CA ALA A 192 4.89 -19.56 -32.84
C ALA A 192 5.61 -18.33 -32.28
N ILE A 193 6.36 -17.64 -33.13
CA ILE A 193 6.94 -16.34 -32.79
C ILE A 193 5.82 -15.30 -32.93
N THR A 194 5.53 -14.55 -31.88
CA THR A 194 4.56 -13.45 -31.87
C THR A 194 5.27 -12.14 -31.56
N ASP A 195 4.96 -11.07 -32.30
CA ASP A 195 5.45 -9.71 -32.02
C ASP A 195 4.50 -8.93 -31.10
N ASP A 196 4.93 -7.74 -30.67
CA ASP A 196 4.16 -6.88 -29.76
C ASP A 196 2.86 -6.36 -30.39
N ASN A 197 2.72 -6.45 -31.72
CA ASN A 197 1.51 -6.06 -32.45
C ASN A 197 0.55 -7.24 -32.67
N GLY A 198 0.87 -8.42 -32.15
CA GLY A 198 0.06 -9.63 -32.30
C GLY A 198 0.20 -10.33 -33.66
N ASN A 199 1.18 -9.97 -34.49
CA ASN A 199 1.51 -10.76 -35.68
C ASN A 199 2.28 -12.01 -35.23
N PHE A 200 1.89 -13.16 -35.75
CA PHE A 200 2.61 -14.40 -35.48
C PHE A 200 3.10 -15.09 -36.75
N SER A 201 4.20 -15.82 -36.64
CA SER A 201 4.67 -16.71 -37.70
C SER A 201 5.29 -18.01 -37.16
N TYR A 202 5.12 -19.08 -37.94
CA TYR A 202 5.72 -20.39 -37.66
C TYR A 202 5.99 -21.15 -38.95
N SER A 203 7.19 -21.68 -39.12
CA SER A 203 7.53 -22.54 -40.26
C SER A 203 7.27 -24.00 -39.93
N LEU A 204 6.26 -24.60 -40.56
CA LEU A 204 5.87 -25.99 -40.36
C LEU A 204 6.38 -26.85 -41.53
N PRO A 205 7.26 -27.83 -41.28
CA PRO A 205 7.59 -28.86 -42.27
C PRO A 205 6.36 -29.69 -42.64
N LEU A 206 6.13 -29.89 -43.94
CA LEU A 206 4.99 -30.64 -44.46
C LEU A 206 5.36 -32.10 -44.71
N GLN A 207 4.42 -33.00 -44.42
CA GLN A 207 4.49 -34.41 -44.80
C GLN A 207 3.82 -34.62 -46.16
N ASN A 208 4.26 -35.63 -46.92
CA ASN A 208 3.60 -35.97 -48.19
C ASN A 208 2.11 -36.28 -47.97
N GLY A 209 1.24 -35.69 -48.80
CA GLY A 209 -0.21 -35.81 -48.70
C GLY A 209 -0.87 -34.70 -47.85
N GLU A 210 -2.01 -35.02 -47.23
CA GLU A 210 -2.78 -34.09 -46.42
C GLU A 210 -2.11 -33.82 -45.06
N ASN A 211 -1.93 -32.54 -44.72
CA ASN A 211 -1.45 -32.07 -43.43
C ASN A 211 -2.55 -31.28 -42.74
N LYS A 212 -2.94 -31.72 -41.54
CA LYS A 212 -3.85 -30.98 -40.66
C LYS A 212 -3.03 -30.11 -39.71
N ILE A 213 -3.33 -28.81 -39.72
CA ILE A 213 -2.63 -27.81 -38.94
C ILE A 213 -3.62 -27.22 -37.95
N LYS A 214 -3.36 -27.41 -36.66
CA LYS A 214 -4.13 -26.81 -35.56
C LYS A 214 -3.39 -25.60 -35.02
N ILE A 215 -4.02 -24.44 -35.08
CA ILE A 215 -3.50 -23.18 -34.53
C ILE A 215 -4.34 -22.81 -33.32
N THR A 216 -3.70 -22.61 -32.18
CA THR A 216 -4.37 -22.24 -30.92
C THR A 216 -3.76 -20.94 -30.40
N ALA A 217 -4.59 -19.93 -30.18
CA ALA A 217 -4.26 -18.68 -29.51
C ALA A 217 -4.77 -18.72 -28.06
N THR A 218 -3.91 -18.42 -27.09
CA THR A 218 -4.24 -18.43 -25.64
C THR A 218 -3.83 -17.12 -24.98
N ASP A 219 -4.78 -16.45 -24.34
CA ASP A 219 -4.53 -15.19 -23.63
C ASP A 219 -3.98 -15.41 -22.19
N LEU A 220 -3.66 -14.31 -21.50
CA LEU A 220 -3.17 -14.34 -20.11
C LEU A 220 -4.20 -14.86 -19.10
N ALA A 221 -5.50 -14.75 -19.41
CA ALA A 221 -6.59 -15.26 -18.58
C ALA A 221 -6.85 -16.77 -18.81
N GLY A 222 -6.17 -17.38 -19.79
CA GLY A 222 -6.31 -18.77 -20.18
C GLY A 222 -7.43 -19.03 -21.18
N ASN A 223 -8.09 -17.99 -21.73
CA ASN A 223 -9.07 -18.17 -22.78
C ASN A 223 -8.40 -18.58 -24.08
N LYS A 224 -9.06 -19.45 -24.85
CA LYS A 224 -8.50 -20.05 -26.07
C LYS A 224 -9.39 -19.84 -27.27
N ASN A 225 -8.77 -19.58 -28.42
CA ASN A 225 -9.40 -19.63 -29.73
C ASN A 225 -8.59 -20.57 -30.62
N GLU A 226 -9.26 -21.48 -31.32
CA GLU A 226 -8.61 -22.52 -32.12
C GLU A 226 -9.14 -22.48 -33.56
N LYS A 227 -8.22 -22.68 -34.51
CA LYS A 227 -8.53 -22.83 -35.93
C LYS A 227 -7.78 -24.02 -36.48
N GLU A 228 -8.43 -24.75 -37.38
CA GLU A 228 -7.81 -25.84 -38.13
C GLU A 228 -7.73 -25.46 -39.61
N LEU A 229 -6.60 -25.78 -40.23
CA LEU A 229 -6.37 -25.66 -41.65
C LEU A 229 -5.91 -27.00 -42.21
N LYS A 230 -6.30 -27.29 -43.45
CA LYS A 230 -5.77 -28.41 -44.21
C LYS A 230 -4.91 -27.89 -45.34
N VAL A 231 -3.74 -28.49 -45.55
CA VAL A 231 -2.91 -28.22 -46.72
C VAL A 231 -2.42 -29.54 -47.30
N THR A 232 -2.15 -29.58 -48.60
CA THR A 232 -1.67 -30.78 -49.28
C THR A 232 -0.27 -30.53 -49.82
N TYR A 233 0.67 -31.43 -49.54
CA TYR A 233 2.01 -31.38 -50.10
C TYR A 233 2.23 -32.56 -51.05
N SER A 234 2.64 -32.25 -52.29
CA SER A 234 2.94 -33.23 -53.34
C SER A 234 4.37 -33.01 -53.84
N PRO A 235 5.33 -33.86 -53.44
CA PRO A 235 6.75 -33.75 -53.78
C PRO A 235 7.08 -34.12 -55.25
#